data_AF-A0A0A3AR77-F1
#
_entry.id   AF-A0A0A3AR77-F1
#
_cell.length_a   1.000
_cell.length_b   1.000
_cell.length_c   1.000
_cell.angle_alpha   90.00
_cell.angle_beta   90.00
_cell.angle_gamma   90.00
#
_symmetry.space_group_name_H-M   'P 1'
#
loop_
_entity.id
_entity.type
_entity.pdbx_description
1 polymer ?
#
loop_
_entity_poly.entity_id
_entity_poly.type
_entity_poly.pdbx_seq_one_letter_code
_entity_poly.pdbx_strand_id
1 'polypeptide(L)' 'MGSFSDRLVESFAGTHDLIGGQIWGFYNSQGNTTQKTETEKLRAEITTAVAISLAVPFAMADLMPSDLLQ' A
#
# COMPACT_ATOMS: atom_id res chain seq x y z
N MET A 1 3.26 -15.22 14.84
CA MET A 1 3.29 -15.69 13.44
C MET A 1 1.90 -15.51 12.88
N GLY A 2 1.73 -14.54 12.00
CA GLY A 2 0.46 -14.23 11.35
C GLY A 2 -0.03 -15.38 10.47
N SER A 3 -1.36 -15.51 10.36
CA SER A 3 -2.03 -16.38 9.38
C SER A 3 -1.55 -16.05 7.95
N PHE A 4 -1.72 -16.96 7.00
CA PHE A 4 -1.50 -16.67 5.57
C PHE A 4 -2.24 -15.40 5.11
N SER A 5 -3.46 -15.19 5.65
CA SER A 5 -4.23 -13.97 5.39
C SER A 5 -3.56 -12.70 5.90
N ASP A 6 -2.85 -12.78 7.02
CA ASP A 6 -2.13 -11.65 7.63
C ASP A 6 -0.96 -11.23 6.72
N ARG A 7 -0.16 -12.22 6.28
CA ARG A 7 0.94 -12.01 5.33
C ARG A 7 0.49 -11.47 3.98
N LEU A 8 -0.66 -11.95 3.50
CA LEU A 8 -1.26 -11.44 2.26
C LEU A 8 -1.69 -9.98 2.41
N VAL A 9 -2.22 -9.56 3.56
CA VAL A 9 -2.59 -8.15 3.76
C VAL A 9 -1.35 -7.28 3.94
N GLU A 10 -0.36 -7.76 4.69
CA GLU A 10 0.92 -7.08 4.92
C GLU A 10 1.70 -6.85 3.60
N SER A 11 1.68 -7.82 2.68
CA SER A 11 2.40 -7.71 1.40
C SER A 11 1.85 -6.62 0.47
N PHE A 12 0.58 -6.25 0.63
CA PHE A 12 -0.02 -5.12 -0.07
C PHE A 12 0.23 -3.79 0.63
N ALA A 13 0.29 -3.77 1.97
CA ALA A 13 0.30 -2.55 2.78
C ALA A 13 1.44 -1.59 2.40
N GLY A 14 2.67 -2.10 2.22
CA GLY A 14 3.82 -1.25 1.91
C GLY A 14 3.67 -0.49 0.58
N THR A 15 3.40 -1.20 -0.51
CA THR A 15 3.25 -0.57 -1.84
C THR A 15 1.97 0.25 -1.94
N HIS A 16 0.89 -0.22 -1.32
CA HIS A 16 -0.38 0.49 -1.24
C HIS A 16 -0.22 1.85 -0.56
N ASP A 17 0.45 1.91 0.59
CA ASP A 17 0.61 3.17 1.33
C ASP A 17 1.59 4.12 0.65
N LEU A 18 2.63 3.57 0.00
CA LEU A 18 3.57 4.36 -0.80
C LEU A 18 2.88 5.09 -1.96
N ILE A 19 2.19 4.33 -2.82
CA ILE A 19 1.55 4.85 -4.04
C ILE A 19 0.26 5.60 -3.69
N GLY A 20 -0.49 5.09 -2.72
CA GLY A 20 -1.80 5.61 -2.33
C GLY A 20 -1.72 6.94 -1.57
N GLY A 21 -0.62 7.21 -0.84
CA GLY A 21 -0.54 8.44 -0.06
C GLY A 21 0.84 9.03 0.26
N GLN A 22 1.91 8.24 0.45
CA GLN A 22 3.21 8.85 0.81
C GLN A 22 3.77 9.74 -0.30
N ILE A 23 3.70 9.29 -1.57
CA ILE A 23 4.18 10.07 -2.72
C ILE A 23 3.36 11.36 -2.91
N TRP A 24 2.09 11.36 -2.49
CA TRP A 24 1.16 12.48 -2.64
C TRP A 24 1.13 13.42 -1.43
N GLY A 25 1.92 13.15 -0.38
CA GLY A 25 1.92 13.93 0.86
C GLY A 25 0.65 13.78 1.71
N PHE A 26 -0.13 12.73 1.47
CA PHE A 26 -1.35 12.43 2.22
C PHE A 26 -1.10 11.84 3.59
N TYR A 27 0.14 11.43 3.86
CA TYR A 27 0.59 10.92 5.14
C TYR A 27 1.68 11.81 5.72
N ASN A 28 1.67 11.97 7.05
CA ASN A 28 2.75 12.65 7.76
C ASN A 28 3.98 11.73 7.88
N SER A 29 5.07 12.22 8.49
CA SER A 29 6.31 11.45 8.68
C SER A 29 6.14 10.18 9.53
N GLN A 30 5.02 10.03 10.24
CA GLN A 30 4.66 8.85 11.02
C GLN A 30 3.72 7.90 10.27
N GLY A 31 3.33 8.21 9.02
CA GLY A 31 2.38 7.42 8.24
C GLY A 31 0.90 7.75 8.50
N ASN A 32 0.59 8.73 9.36
CA ASN A 32 -0.80 9.08 9.67
C ASN A 32 -1.40 10.00 8.61
N THR A 33 -2.70 9.86 8.35
CA THR A 33 -3.43 10.74 7.42
C THR A 33 -3.34 12.20 7.85
N THR A 34 -2.88 13.07 6.96
CA THR A 34 -2.86 14.52 7.16
C THR A 34 -4.27 15.11 7.06
N GLN A 35 -4.51 16.29 7.64
CA GLN A 35 -5.77 17.00 7.41
C GLN A 35 -5.87 17.36 5.93
N LYS A 36 -6.87 16.78 5.25
CA LYS A 36 -7.11 16.91 3.82
C LYS A 36 -8.29 17.84 3.57
N THR A 37 -8.15 18.73 2.61
CA THR A 37 -9.27 19.44 1.99
C THR A 37 -10.18 18.47 1.22
N GLU A 38 -11.41 18.86 0.91
CA GLU A 38 -12.38 18.00 0.19
C GLU A 38 -11.83 17.47 -1.15
N THR A 39 -11.01 18.28 -1.86
CA THR A 39 -10.36 17.87 -3.12
C THR A 39 -9.23 16.88 -2.89
N GLU A 40 -8.49 16.99 -1.79
CA GLU A 40 -7.44 16.04 -1.41
C GLU A 40 -8.01 14.69 -0.96
N LYS A 41 -9.19 14.68 -0.32
CA LYS A 41 -9.90 13.44 -0.01
C LYS A 41 -10.26 12.66 -1.27
N LEU A 42 -10.84 13.34 -2.27
CA LEU A 42 -11.20 12.72 -3.53
C LEU A 42 -9.97 12.17 -4.25
N ARG A 43 -8.87 12.94 -4.30
CA ARG A 43 -7.60 12.44 -4.88
C ARG A 43 -7.08 11.24 -4.13
N ALA A 44 -7.08 11.26 -2.80
CA ALA A 44 -6.63 10.16 -1.97
C ALA A 44 -7.45 8.88 -2.21
N GLU A 45 -8.76 8.99 -2.35
CA GLU A 45 -9.64 7.85 -2.63
C GLU A 45 -9.33 7.21 -4.00
N ILE A 46 -9.15 8.04 -5.04
CA ILE A 46 -8.79 7.56 -6.38
C ILE A 46 -7.41 6.91 -6.38
N THR A 47 -6.40 7.56 -5.76
CA THR A 47 -5.04 7.02 -5.71
C THR A 47 -4.97 5.73 -4.92
N THR A 48 -5.74 5.61 -3.83
CA THR A 48 -5.89 4.37 -3.04
C THR A 48 -6.45 3.24 -3.89
N ALA A 49 -7.54 3.48 -4.63
CA ALA A 49 -8.15 2.45 -5.48
C ALA A 49 -7.19 1.96 -6.58
N VAL A 50 -6.43 2.87 -7.20
CA VAL A 50 -5.43 2.51 -8.22
C VAL A 50 -4.22 1.80 -7.60
N ALA A 51 -3.81 2.20 -6.39
CA ALA A 51 -2.66 1.63 -5.70
C ALA A 51 -2.82 0.13 -5.42
N ILE A 52 -4.04 -0.35 -5.13
CA ILE A 52 -4.31 -1.78 -4.91
C ILE A 52 -3.88 -2.59 -6.14
N SER A 53 -4.34 -2.21 -7.32
CA SER A 53 -4.04 -2.92 -8.58
C SER A 53 -2.55 -2.86 -8.93
N LEU A 54 -1.90 -1.73 -8.65
CA LEU A 54 -0.46 -1.56 -8.87
C LEU A 54 0.40 -2.30 -7.83
N ALA A 55 -0.12 -2.53 -6.63
CA ALA A 55 0.56 -3.27 -5.57
C ALA A 55 0.56 -4.79 -5.82
N VAL A 56 -0.38 -5.33 -6.60
CA VAL A 56 -0.49 -6.78 -6.91
C VAL A 56 0.86 -7.43 -7.28
N PRO A 57 1.64 -6.94 -8.27
CA PRO A 57 2.91 -7.59 -8.62
C PRO A 57 3.95 -7.56 -7.49
N PHE A 58 3.96 -6.51 -6.67
CA PHE A 58 4.90 -6.38 -5.54
C PHE A 58 4.49 -7.28 -4.38
N ALA A 59 3.19 -7.33 -4.08
CA ALA A 59 2.64 -8.22 -3.07
C ALA A 59 2.83 -9.71 -3.44
N MET A 60 2.70 -10.04 -4.74
CA MET A 60 3.04 -11.37 -5.24
C MET A 60 4.51 -11.70 -5.04
N ALA A 61 5.42 -10.75 -5.28
CA ALA A 61 6.85 -10.96 -5.07
C ALA A 61 7.20 -11.20 -3.59
N ASP A 62 6.53 -10.51 -2.68
CA ASP A 62 6.72 -10.65 -1.23
C ASP A 62 6.16 -11.98 -0.68
N LEU A 63 5.16 -12.54 -1.35
CA LEU A 63 4.59 -13.86 -1.05
C LEU A 63 5.35 -15.02 -1.73
N MET A 64 6.28 -14.73 -2.64
CA MET A 64 7.05 -15.79 -3.28
C MET A 64 7.97 -16.46 -2.25
N PRO A 65 7.97 -17.80 -2.16
CA PRO A 65 8.91 -18.51 -1.31
C PRO A 65 10.34 -18.24 -1.78
N SER A 66 11.24 -17.97 -0.83
CA SER A 66 12.63 -17.58 -1.09
C SER A 66 13.42 -18.60 -1.93
N ASP A 67 12.97 -19.87 -1.95
CA ASP A 67 13.49 -20.96 -2.79
C ASP A 67 13.35 -20.71 -4.31
N LEU A 68 12.41 -19.88 -4.77
CA LEU A 68 12.25 -19.55 -6.20
C LEU A 68 13.16 -18.41 -6.68
N LEU A 69 13.84 -17.73 -5.76
CA LEU A 69 14.75 -16.60 -6.04
C LEU A 69 16.23 -17.00 -5.92
N GLN A 70 16.53 -18.27 -5.61
CA GLN A 70 17.88 -18.87 -5.65
C GLN A 70 18.21 -19.46 -7.02
#